data_AF-A0AA96PZL3-F1
#
_entry.id   AF-A0AA96PZL3-F1
#
_cell.length_a   1.000
_cell.length_b   1.000
_cell.length_c   1.000
_cell.angle_alpha   90.00
_cell.angle_beta   90.00
_cell.angle_gamma   90.00
#
_symmetry.space_group_name_H-M   'P 1'
#
loop_
_entity.id
_entity.type
_entity.pdbx_description
1 polymer ?
#
loop_
_entity_poly.entity_id
_entity_poly.type
_entity_poly.pdbx_seq_one_letter_code
_entity_poly.pdbx_strand_id
1 'polypeptide(L)'
;MPGVTKEQIQAAREADLFTYLQFHEPGVLKQDGPNFRHKEHDSLVYVTGKRYWYWNSRGRSINALDYLIQIRGYGLVDAVHALVGGEIPQEPAYRSTAEIQVSKEPEKKTFALPWARRCATAAVSYLQKRGISSEVIRQCLQAGIFYEARYHGEPVCVFVGKDDSGKAKFACMRSISGNLKKDVYGSDKGYNFCYPPQSPGSRHVAVFEAPIDALSHATLQELEGWKWNGYRLSLGGTSHVALTSFLERHPEIRRVTLYMDHDLAGFVNARKIKTMLHEDKRFRHIRVSVNPPRMGKDYNEKLLLVREQLQTSQHQRRPKEAAVSI
;
A
#
# COMPACT_ATOMS: atom_id res chain seq x y z
N MET A 1 9.68 5.46 38.43
CA MET A 1 10.23 4.46 37.49
C MET A 1 11.68 4.30 37.86
N PRO A 2 12.18 3.10 38.23
CA PRO A 2 13.56 2.97 38.67
C PRO A 2 14.48 3.07 37.45
N GLY A 3 15.41 4.03 37.44
CA GLY A 3 16.47 4.12 36.43
C GLY A 3 16.84 5.53 35.98
N VAL A 4 15.87 6.37 35.60
CA VAL A 4 16.12 7.73 35.05
C VAL A 4 15.06 8.72 35.51
N THR A 5 15.46 9.98 35.75
CA THR A 5 14.55 11.06 36.19
C THR A 5 13.80 11.67 35.01
N LYS A 6 12.71 12.40 35.30
CA LYS A 6 11.93 13.09 34.25
C LYS A 6 12.77 14.16 33.55
N GLU A 7 13.64 14.81 34.30
CA GLU A 7 14.57 15.84 33.84
C GLU A 7 15.59 15.24 32.86
N GLN A 8 16.12 14.05 33.17
CA GLN A 8 17.04 13.32 32.27
C GLN A 8 16.34 12.88 30.98
N ILE A 9 15.10 12.42 31.05
CA ILE A 9 14.32 12.06 29.85
C ILE A 9 14.07 13.30 28.98
N GLN A 10 13.76 14.44 29.59
CA GLN A 10 13.53 15.68 28.85
C GLN A 10 14.82 16.18 28.19
N ALA A 11 15.95 16.16 28.91
CA ALA A 11 17.26 16.50 28.35
C ALA A 11 17.64 15.58 27.17
N ALA A 12 17.37 14.26 27.29
CA ALA A 12 17.62 13.31 26.20
C ALA A 12 16.76 13.57 24.95
N ARG A 13 15.55 14.11 25.12
CA ARG A 13 14.67 14.48 23.98
C ARG A 13 15.16 15.72 23.24
N GLU A 14 15.89 16.59 23.92
CA GLU A 14 16.44 17.83 23.38
C GLU A 14 17.84 17.64 22.76
N ALA A 15 18.45 16.46 22.95
CA ALA A 15 19.74 16.12 22.38
C ALA A 15 19.74 16.18 20.83
N ASP A 16 20.83 16.72 20.28
CA ASP A 16 21.00 16.88 18.84
C ASP A 16 21.42 15.55 18.19
N LEU A 17 20.46 14.90 17.54
CA LEU A 17 20.67 13.65 16.82
C LEU A 17 21.69 13.79 15.68
N PHE A 18 21.78 14.94 15.02
CA PHE A 18 22.74 15.12 13.93
C PHE A 18 24.18 15.05 14.45
N THR A 19 24.46 15.77 15.54
CA THR A 19 25.76 15.75 16.21
C THR A 19 26.08 14.36 16.76
N TYR A 20 25.09 13.69 17.37
CA TYR A 20 25.24 12.33 17.87
C TYR A 20 25.69 11.35 16.76
N LEU A 21 25.04 11.37 15.59
CA LEU A 21 25.39 10.49 14.48
C LEU A 21 26.75 10.81 13.85
N GLN A 22 27.14 12.08 13.80
CA GLN A 22 28.46 12.45 13.31
C GLN A 22 29.58 11.93 14.22
N PHE A 23 29.35 11.93 15.54
CA PHE A 23 30.36 11.51 16.51
C PHE A 23 30.40 10.00 16.71
N HIS A 24 29.23 9.35 16.86
CA HIS A 24 29.14 7.93 17.24
C HIS A 24 28.99 6.99 16.04
N GLU A 25 28.49 7.47 14.90
CA GLU A 25 28.23 6.64 13.73
C GLU A 25 28.78 7.28 12.44
N PRO A 26 30.10 7.54 12.39
CA PRO A 26 30.71 8.23 11.27
C PRO A 26 30.44 7.46 9.97
N GLY A 27 29.88 8.16 8.99
CA GLY A 27 29.57 7.59 7.68
C GLY A 27 28.18 6.98 7.54
N VAL A 28 27.32 6.99 8.57
CA VAL A 28 25.91 6.54 8.44
C VAL A 28 25.05 7.54 7.65
N LEU A 29 25.53 8.77 7.50
CA LEU A 29 24.87 9.83 6.74
C LEU A 29 25.45 9.97 5.33
N LYS A 30 24.58 10.21 4.35
CA LYS A 30 24.94 10.63 3.00
C LYS A 30 24.34 12.00 2.70
N GLN A 31 25.09 12.81 1.95
CA GLN A 31 24.57 14.09 1.47
C GLN A 31 23.47 13.87 0.43
N ASP A 32 22.37 14.60 0.56
CA ASP A 32 21.20 14.54 -0.31
C ASP A 32 20.73 15.97 -0.61
N GLY A 33 21.40 16.59 -1.59
CA GLY A 33 21.27 18.02 -1.88
C GLY A 33 21.69 18.89 -0.68
N PRO A 34 20.85 19.84 -0.20
CA PRO A 34 21.15 20.65 0.97
C PRO A 34 20.92 19.92 2.31
N ASN A 35 20.37 18.69 2.26
CA ASN A 35 19.99 17.89 3.42
C ASN A 35 20.91 16.67 3.58
N PHE A 36 20.74 15.94 4.68
CA PHE A 36 21.42 14.65 4.88
C PHE A 36 20.39 13.53 4.98
N ARG A 37 20.72 12.35 4.47
CA ARG A 37 19.87 11.16 4.53
C ARG A 37 20.61 10.02 5.20
N HIS A 38 19.91 9.24 6.01
CA HIS A 38 20.48 8.03 6.62
C HIS A 38 20.67 6.94 5.57
N LYS A 39 21.84 6.29 5.53
CA LYS A 39 22.18 5.28 4.51
C LYS A 39 21.36 4.00 4.67
N GLU A 40 21.18 3.55 5.91
CA GLU A 40 20.44 2.32 6.24
C GLU A 40 18.91 2.55 6.32
N HIS A 41 18.49 3.80 6.52
CA HIS A 41 17.10 4.18 6.72
C HIS A 41 16.78 5.36 5.81
N ASP A 42 16.66 5.09 4.51
CA ASP A 42 16.50 6.11 3.46
C ASP A 42 15.33 7.09 3.69
N SER A 43 14.34 6.70 4.47
CA SER A 43 13.18 7.49 4.85
C SER A 43 13.48 8.53 5.93
N LEU A 44 14.63 8.43 6.60
CA LEU A 44 15.09 9.34 7.64
C LEU A 44 15.98 10.42 7.02
N VAL A 45 15.50 11.66 7.05
CA VAL A 45 16.13 12.81 6.41
C VAL A 45 16.32 13.91 7.44
N TYR A 46 17.54 14.42 7.55
CA TYR A 46 17.87 15.62 8.29
C TYR A 46 17.68 16.84 7.40
N VAL A 47 16.79 17.73 7.80
CA VAL A 47 16.45 18.95 7.07
C VAL A 47 17.32 20.10 7.58
N THR A 48 18.45 20.35 6.90
CA THR A 48 19.49 21.29 7.36
C THR A 48 18.93 22.69 7.63
N GLY A 49 18.11 23.23 6.71
CA GLY A 49 17.54 24.57 6.84
C GLY A 49 16.55 24.74 8.00
N LYS A 50 16.06 23.65 8.59
CA LYS A 50 15.11 23.66 9.72
C LYS A 50 15.65 22.94 10.96
N ARG A 51 16.87 22.41 10.91
CA ARG A 51 17.58 21.72 11.99
C ARG A 51 16.76 20.64 12.71
N TYR A 52 16.04 19.81 11.95
CA TYR A 52 15.29 18.69 12.52
C TYR A 52 15.32 17.45 11.62
N TRP A 53 15.03 16.31 12.22
CA TRP A 53 14.93 15.03 11.54
C TRP A 53 13.48 14.70 11.21
N TYR A 54 13.23 14.35 9.95
CA TYR A 54 11.92 13.90 9.47
C TYR A 54 11.97 12.44 9.01
N TRP A 55 11.02 11.65 9.51
CA TRP A 55 10.87 10.26 9.14
C TRP A 55 9.71 10.11 8.15
N ASN A 56 10.02 10.17 6.86
CA ASN A 56 9.03 10.20 5.77
C ASN A 56 8.06 9.01 5.82
N SER A 57 8.56 7.79 6.05
CA SER A 57 7.71 6.59 6.16
C SER A 57 6.74 6.59 7.35
N ARG A 58 7.01 7.44 8.36
CA ARG A 58 6.18 7.59 9.57
C ARG A 58 5.46 8.94 9.65
N GLY A 59 5.73 9.85 8.70
CA GLY A 59 5.09 11.17 8.60
C GLY A 59 5.32 12.09 9.81
N ARG A 60 6.39 11.89 10.58
CA ARG A 60 6.65 12.64 11.83
C ARG A 60 8.11 13.02 11.99
N SER A 61 8.38 14.02 12.82
CA SER A 61 9.73 14.28 13.30
C SER A 61 10.19 13.21 14.29
N ILE A 62 11.50 13.04 14.41
CA ILE A 62 12.14 12.12 15.36
C ILE A 62 13.26 12.86 16.09
N ASN A 63 13.43 12.61 17.38
CA ASN A 63 14.53 13.15 18.20
C ASN A 63 15.58 12.06 18.48
N ALA A 64 16.69 12.43 19.12
CA ALA A 64 17.79 11.51 19.38
C ALA A 64 17.37 10.30 20.24
N LEU A 65 16.53 10.54 21.26
CA LEU A 65 16.03 9.48 22.13
C LEU A 65 15.17 8.46 21.38
N ASP A 66 14.22 8.94 20.58
CA ASP A 66 13.38 8.08 19.73
C ASP A 66 14.22 7.31 18.70
N TYR A 67 15.29 7.92 18.18
CA TYR A 67 16.21 7.25 17.26
C TYR A 67 16.89 6.06 17.93
N LEU A 68 17.49 6.26 19.11
CA LEU A 68 18.16 5.17 19.82
C LEU A 68 17.22 4.03 20.19
N ILE A 69 16.01 4.35 20.62
CA ILE A 69 15.02 3.34 21.01
C ILE A 69 14.45 2.62 19.79
N GLN A 70 13.98 3.37 18.78
CA GLN A 70 13.18 2.80 17.69
C GLN A 70 14.01 2.31 16.50
N ILE A 71 15.23 2.81 16.33
CA ILE A 71 16.10 2.47 15.21
C ILE A 71 17.29 1.64 15.67
N ARG A 72 17.92 2.01 16.80
CA ARG A 72 19.06 1.26 17.36
C ARG A 72 18.68 0.23 18.41
N GLY A 73 17.41 0.18 18.83
CA GLY A 73 16.88 -0.86 19.72
C GLY A 73 17.28 -0.72 21.18
N TYR A 74 17.71 0.45 21.63
CA TYR A 74 18.12 0.70 23.01
C TYR A 74 16.92 0.63 23.96
N GLY A 75 17.15 0.16 25.19
CA GLY A 75 16.22 0.37 26.29
C GLY A 75 16.11 1.86 26.64
N LEU A 76 14.97 2.30 27.19
CA LEU A 76 14.76 3.72 27.53
C LEU A 76 15.84 4.26 28.48
N VAL A 77 16.23 3.47 29.49
CA VAL A 77 17.28 3.84 30.46
C VAL A 77 18.63 3.97 29.76
N ASP A 78 19.02 2.98 28.95
CA ASP A 78 20.29 2.97 28.20
C ASP A 78 20.36 4.11 27.19
N ALA A 79 19.27 4.41 26.50
CA ALA A 79 19.18 5.50 25.54
C ALA A 79 19.31 6.88 26.21
N VAL A 80 18.70 7.05 27.39
CA VAL A 80 18.84 8.30 28.16
C VAL A 80 20.26 8.44 28.70
N HIS A 81 20.89 7.38 29.21
CA HIS A 81 22.29 7.42 29.64
C HIS A 81 23.26 7.69 28.47
N ALA A 82 23.01 7.12 27.29
CA ALA A 82 23.82 7.37 26.10
C ALA A 82 23.75 8.84 25.62
N LEU A 83 22.64 9.53 25.85
CA LEU A 83 22.43 10.91 25.41
C LEU A 83 22.77 11.97 26.46
N VAL A 84 22.66 11.63 27.75
CA VAL A 84 22.79 12.58 28.87
C VAL A 84 23.98 12.26 29.78
N GLY A 85 24.46 11.00 29.79
CA GLY A 85 25.32 10.45 30.82
C GLY A 85 26.81 10.35 30.51
N GLY A 86 27.28 10.67 29.30
CA GLY A 86 28.72 10.77 28.98
C GLY A 86 29.59 9.50 29.15
N GLU A 87 29.07 8.38 29.66
CA GLU A 87 29.82 7.15 29.91
C GLU A 87 29.22 5.94 29.20
N ILE A 88 30.10 5.21 28.52
CA ILE A 88 29.85 4.10 27.62
C ILE A 88 29.93 2.78 28.42
N PRO A 89 28.96 1.86 28.28
CA PRO A 89 29.27 0.44 28.30
C PRO A 89 29.75 0.04 26.90
N GLN A 90 30.97 -0.51 26.84
CA GLN A 90 31.68 -0.90 25.63
C GLN A 90 30.82 -1.67 24.63
N GLU A 91 31.16 -1.51 23.34
CA GLU A 91 30.61 -2.21 22.18
C GLU A 91 30.05 -3.61 22.49
N PRO A 92 28.79 -3.90 22.13
CA PRO A 92 28.49 -5.22 21.64
C PRO A 92 28.94 -5.26 20.19
N ALA A 93 30.10 -5.87 19.99
CA ALA A 93 30.49 -6.44 18.71
C ALA A 93 29.28 -7.10 18.04
N TYR A 94 29.16 -6.89 16.73
CA TYR A 94 28.20 -7.52 15.85
C TYR A 94 28.14 -9.04 16.13
N ARG A 95 27.19 -9.46 16.97
CA ARG A 95 26.85 -10.86 17.16
C ARG A 95 25.63 -11.14 16.30
N SER A 96 25.93 -11.70 15.13
CA SER A 96 25.02 -12.64 14.49
C SER A 96 24.75 -13.77 15.47
N THR A 97 23.66 -13.68 16.21
CA THR A 97 23.05 -14.82 16.87
C THR A 97 21.63 -14.90 16.37
N ALA A 98 21.47 -15.75 15.35
CA ALA A 98 20.29 -16.57 15.26
C ALA A 98 19.99 -17.13 16.65
N GLU A 99 18.72 -17.06 17.02
CA GLU A 99 18.08 -17.72 18.15
C GLU A 99 18.11 -17.01 19.53
N ILE A 100 16.88 -16.82 20.03
CA ILE A 100 16.45 -16.48 21.38
C ILE A 100 16.51 -14.98 21.75
N GLN A 101 15.67 -14.19 21.08
CA GLN A 101 14.66 -13.46 21.84
C GLN A 101 13.32 -14.04 21.46
N VAL A 102 12.70 -14.76 22.41
CA VAL A 102 11.26 -14.99 22.42
C VAL A 102 10.66 -13.62 22.23
N SER A 103 10.18 -13.36 21.02
CA SER A 103 9.40 -12.19 20.73
C SER A 103 8.32 -12.15 21.82
N LYS A 104 8.27 -11.05 22.57
CA LYS A 104 6.94 -10.59 22.94
C LYS A 104 6.21 -10.53 21.61
N GLU A 105 5.35 -11.52 21.36
CA GLU A 105 4.43 -11.54 20.22
C GLU A 105 3.99 -10.08 20.08
N PRO A 106 4.29 -9.38 18.97
CA PRO A 106 3.83 -8.01 18.81
C PRO A 106 2.34 -8.11 19.08
N GLU A 107 1.86 -7.43 20.14
CA GLU A 107 0.46 -7.55 20.60
C GLU A 107 -0.40 -7.66 19.36
N LYS A 108 -1.04 -8.82 19.19
CA LYS A 108 -1.68 -9.19 17.93
C LYS A 108 -2.50 -8.00 17.49
N LYS A 109 -2.10 -7.39 16.38
CA LYS A 109 -2.85 -6.35 15.69
C LYS A 109 -4.29 -6.84 15.56
N THR A 110 -5.17 -6.40 16.45
CA THR A 110 -6.55 -6.89 16.46
C THR A 110 -7.26 -6.24 15.29
N PHE A 111 -7.23 -6.91 14.15
CA PHE A 111 -7.91 -6.45 12.94
C PHE A 111 -9.41 -6.46 13.18
N ALA A 112 -10.03 -5.31 12.97
CA ALA A 112 -11.47 -5.15 12.98
C ALA A 112 -11.89 -4.28 11.80
N LEU A 113 -12.93 -4.70 11.10
CA LEU A 113 -13.51 -3.92 10.03
C LEU A 113 -14.21 -2.67 10.60
N PRO A 114 -14.10 -1.51 9.93
CA PRO A 114 -14.94 -0.36 10.23
C PRO A 114 -16.42 -0.72 10.18
N TRP A 115 -17.22 -0.11 11.06
CA TRP A 115 -18.65 -0.38 11.10
C TRP A 115 -19.32 -0.03 9.77
N ALA A 116 -19.98 -1.03 9.17
CA ALA A 116 -20.65 -0.89 7.89
C ALA A 116 -21.94 -0.09 8.04
N ARG A 117 -22.13 0.88 7.14
CA ARG A 117 -23.40 1.60 7.02
C ARG A 117 -24.46 0.67 6.45
N ARG A 118 -25.72 0.89 6.85
CA ARG A 118 -26.88 0.14 6.32
C ARG A 118 -27.05 0.29 4.81
N CYS A 119 -26.70 1.46 4.28
CA CYS A 119 -26.76 1.77 2.86
C CYS A 119 -25.39 2.22 2.37
N ALA A 120 -25.03 1.80 1.16
CA ALA A 120 -23.76 2.18 0.50
C ALA A 120 -23.95 3.27 -0.58
N THR A 121 -24.99 4.10 -0.47
CA THR A 121 -25.41 5.04 -1.52
C THR A 121 -24.29 5.99 -1.96
N ALA A 122 -23.53 6.56 -1.02
CA ALA A 122 -22.47 7.51 -1.34
C ALA A 122 -21.26 6.79 -1.95
N ALA A 123 -20.92 5.60 -1.43
CA ALA A 123 -19.83 4.78 -1.96
C ALA A 123 -20.13 4.24 -3.37
N VAL A 124 -21.37 3.82 -3.63
CA VAL A 124 -21.84 3.40 -4.96
C VAL A 124 -21.82 4.57 -5.93
N SER A 125 -22.38 5.72 -5.56
CA SER A 125 -22.36 6.92 -6.41
C SER A 125 -20.93 7.36 -6.72
N TYR A 126 -20.02 7.27 -5.74
CA TYR A 126 -18.61 7.54 -5.94
C TYR A 126 -17.98 6.62 -6.99
N LEU A 127 -18.15 5.30 -6.87
CA LEU A 127 -17.60 4.36 -7.86
C LEU A 127 -18.22 4.52 -9.26
N GLN A 128 -19.51 4.83 -9.34
CA GLN A 128 -20.16 5.15 -10.62
C GLN A 128 -19.58 6.42 -11.26
N LYS A 129 -19.31 7.47 -10.47
CA LYS A 129 -18.60 8.67 -10.94
C LYS A 129 -17.17 8.36 -11.39
N ARG A 130 -16.52 7.35 -10.81
CA ARG A 130 -15.24 6.79 -11.29
C ARG A 130 -15.41 5.88 -12.50
N GLY A 131 -16.61 5.80 -13.08
CA GLY A 131 -16.90 5.04 -14.31
C GLY A 131 -17.10 3.54 -14.10
N ILE A 132 -17.01 3.02 -12.87
CA ILE A 132 -17.15 1.60 -12.58
C ILE A 132 -18.60 1.16 -12.85
N SER A 133 -18.78 0.02 -13.51
CA SER A 133 -20.12 -0.48 -13.83
C SER A 133 -20.91 -0.85 -12.58
N SER A 134 -22.23 -0.65 -12.63
CA SER A 134 -23.14 -1.07 -11.56
C SER A 134 -23.04 -2.57 -11.27
N GLU A 135 -22.76 -3.39 -12.29
CA GLU A 135 -22.62 -4.83 -12.14
C GLU A 135 -21.36 -5.21 -11.36
N VAL A 136 -20.20 -4.62 -11.68
CA VAL A 136 -18.96 -4.80 -10.91
C VAL A 136 -19.16 -4.36 -9.44
N ILE A 137 -19.81 -3.22 -9.21
CA ILE A 137 -20.10 -2.72 -7.86
C ILE A 137 -21.01 -3.69 -7.10
N ARG A 138 -22.08 -4.16 -7.75
CA ARG A 138 -23.04 -5.13 -7.18
C ARG A 138 -22.34 -6.41 -6.76
N GLN A 139 -21.46 -6.94 -7.59
CA GLN A 139 -20.68 -8.14 -7.28
C GLN A 139 -19.74 -7.92 -6.08
N CYS A 140 -19.11 -6.74 -5.97
CA CYS A 140 -18.27 -6.41 -4.82
C CYS A 140 -19.05 -6.34 -3.51
N LEU A 141 -20.26 -5.76 -3.54
CA LEU A 141 -21.17 -5.70 -2.40
C LEU A 141 -21.61 -7.12 -1.97
N GLN A 142 -22.01 -7.95 -2.94
CA GLN A 142 -22.45 -9.33 -2.67
C GLN A 142 -21.33 -10.21 -2.12
N ALA A 143 -20.11 -10.07 -2.66
CA ALA A 143 -18.94 -10.76 -2.15
C ALA A 143 -18.47 -10.21 -0.78
N GLY A 144 -19.05 -9.11 -0.29
CA GLY A 144 -18.64 -8.44 0.95
C GLY A 144 -17.18 -7.96 0.90
N ILE A 145 -16.70 -7.59 -0.29
CA ILE A 145 -15.36 -7.03 -0.51
C ILE A 145 -15.37 -5.51 -0.66
N PHE A 146 -16.57 -4.90 -0.63
CA PHE A 146 -16.76 -3.46 -0.70
C PHE A 146 -17.97 -3.05 0.13
N TYR A 147 -17.87 -1.95 0.87
CA TYR A 147 -18.99 -1.33 1.57
C TYR A 147 -18.70 0.14 1.93
N GLU A 148 -19.71 0.83 2.45
CA GLU A 148 -19.58 2.22 2.95
C GLU A 148 -19.43 2.24 4.47
N ALA A 149 -18.50 3.06 4.97
CA ALA A 149 -18.33 3.33 6.40
C ALA A 149 -18.19 4.84 6.65
N ARG A 150 -17.99 5.22 7.93
CA ARG A 150 -17.54 6.57 8.29
C ARG A 150 -16.20 6.52 8.99
N TYR A 151 -15.33 7.49 8.67
CA TYR A 151 -14.06 7.69 9.34
C TYR A 151 -13.97 9.15 9.78
N HIS A 152 -13.84 9.39 11.10
CA HIS A 152 -13.96 10.73 11.70
C HIS A 152 -15.18 11.53 11.22
N GLY A 153 -16.33 10.86 11.09
CA GLY A 153 -17.54 11.49 10.60
C GLY A 153 -17.62 11.63 9.09
N GLU A 154 -16.58 11.38 8.30
CA GLU A 154 -16.67 11.49 6.83
C GLU A 154 -16.99 10.14 6.17
N PRO A 155 -17.83 10.11 5.12
CA PRO A 155 -18.15 8.88 4.42
C PRO A 155 -16.94 8.37 3.61
N VAL A 156 -16.65 7.08 3.76
CA VAL A 156 -15.53 6.40 3.10
C VAL A 156 -15.99 5.13 2.42
N CYS A 157 -15.36 4.82 1.29
CA CYS A 157 -15.35 3.49 0.70
C CYS A 157 -14.41 2.59 1.49
N VAL A 158 -14.85 1.39 1.84
CA VAL A 158 -14.00 0.35 2.43
C VAL A 158 -13.87 -0.79 1.43
N PHE A 159 -12.64 -1.11 1.04
CA PHE A 159 -12.30 -2.28 0.23
C PHE A 159 -11.71 -3.34 1.16
N VAL A 160 -12.27 -4.54 1.12
CA VAL A 160 -11.91 -5.63 2.03
C VAL A 160 -11.15 -6.70 1.26
N GLY A 161 -10.08 -7.18 1.87
CA GLY A 161 -9.37 -8.36 1.44
C GLY A 161 -9.61 -9.52 2.40
N LYS A 162 -9.88 -10.69 1.81
CA LYS A 162 -10.31 -11.90 2.51
C LYS A 162 -9.30 -13.01 2.29
N ASP A 163 -9.22 -13.92 3.24
CA ASP A 163 -8.57 -15.21 3.05
C ASP A 163 -9.47 -16.17 2.24
N ASP A 164 -8.93 -17.36 1.96
CA ASP A 164 -9.62 -18.38 1.17
C ASP A 164 -10.82 -19.01 1.89
N SER A 165 -10.94 -18.79 3.21
CA SER A 165 -12.14 -19.15 3.98
C SER A 165 -13.23 -18.08 3.92
N GLY A 166 -12.96 -16.95 3.26
CA GLY A 166 -13.87 -15.80 3.17
C GLY A 166 -13.81 -14.85 4.37
N LYS A 167 -12.89 -15.06 5.32
CA LYS A 167 -12.73 -14.20 6.50
C LYS A 167 -11.94 -12.95 6.13
N ALA A 168 -12.42 -11.80 6.57
CA ALA A 168 -11.71 -10.54 6.37
C ALA A 168 -10.37 -10.53 7.15
N LYS A 169 -9.29 -10.17 6.45
CA LYS A 169 -7.92 -10.06 6.99
C LYS A 169 -7.30 -8.70 6.73
N PHE A 170 -7.84 -7.97 5.76
CA PHE A 170 -7.35 -6.67 5.34
C PHE A 170 -8.53 -5.76 5.04
N ALA A 171 -8.37 -4.46 5.29
CA ALA A 171 -9.21 -3.47 4.65
C ALA A 171 -8.44 -2.18 4.38
N CYS A 172 -8.78 -1.48 3.30
CA CYS A 172 -8.32 -0.12 3.06
C CYS A 172 -9.52 0.81 2.84
N MET A 173 -9.38 2.03 3.35
CA MET A 173 -10.37 3.09 3.29
C MET A 173 -9.95 4.13 2.27
N ARG A 174 -10.92 4.60 1.49
CA ARG A 174 -10.78 5.73 0.58
C ARG A 174 -11.90 6.72 0.80
N SER A 175 -11.56 8.00 0.98
CA SER A 175 -12.58 9.04 1.12
C SER A 175 -13.34 9.25 -0.19
N ILE A 176 -14.63 9.58 -0.07
CA ILE A 176 -15.52 9.88 -1.19
C ILE A 176 -15.36 11.34 -1.65
N SER A 177 -15.14 12.27 -0.71
CA SER A 177 -15.04 13.71 -0.94
C SER A 177 -13.63 14.28 -0.77
N GLY A 178 -12.72 13.53 -0.15
CA GLY A 178 -11.36 13.96 0.15
C GLY A 178 -10.28 13.00 -0.35
N ASN A 179 -9.04 13.23 0.10
CA ASN A 179 -7.84 12.54 -0.38
C ASN A 179 -7.37 11.37 0.51
N LEU A 180 -8.14 11.00 1.54
CA LEU A 180 -7.76 9.91 2.45
C LEU A 180 -7.62 8.60 1.66
N LYS A 181 -6.45 7.97 1.80
CA LYS A 181 -6.16 6.59 1.41
C LYS A 181 -5.42 5.95 2.57
N LYS A 182 -6.02 4.96 3.24
CA LYS A 182 -5.46 4.42 4.49
C LYS A 182 -5.85 2.97 4.70
N ASP A 183 -4.87 2.13 5.04
CA ASP A 183 -5.13 0.77 5.53
C ASP A 183 -5.77 0.83 6.92
N VAL A 184 -6.77 -0.02 7.15
CA VAL A 184 -7.41 -0.18 8.45
C VAL A 184 -6.40 -0.76 9.43
N TYR A 185 -6.43 -0.28 10.67
CA TYR A 185 -5.52 -0.75 11.71
C TYR A 185 -5.61 -2.28 11.86
N GLY A 186 -4.45 -2.90 11.93
CA GLY A 186 -4.31 -4.35 12.05
C GLY A 186 -4.47 -5.16 10.77
N SER A 187 -4.67 -4.51 9.61
CA SER A 187 -4.77 -5.20 8.32
C SER A 187 -3.51 -5.99 7.99
N ASP A 188 -3.70 -7.21 7.48
CA ASP A 188 -2.66 -8.07 6.95
C ASP A 188 -2.48 -7.82 5.44
N LYS A 189 -1.32 -7.27 5.08
CA LYS A 189 -1.01 -6.92 3.68
C LYS A 189 -0.89 -8.13 2.74
N GLY A 190 -0.76 -9.36 3.28
CA GLY A 190 -0.79 -10.59 2.48
C GLY A 190 -2.17 -10.91 1.90
N TYR A 191 -3.22 -10.31 2.43
CA TYR A 191 -4.61 -10.54 2.03
C TYR A 191 -5.25 -9.27 1.49
N ASN A 192 -4.55 -8.47 0.70
CA ASN A 192 -5.08 -7.21 0.15
C ASN A 192 -6.35 -7.44 -0.71
N PHE A 193 -7.03 -6.36 -1.10
CA PHE A 193 -8.24 -6.42 -1.93
C PHE A 193 -8.03 -7.26 -3.18
N CYS A 194 -8.90 -8.24 -3.38
CA CYS A 194 -8.92 -9.08 -4.56
C CYS A 194 -10.36 -9.22 -5.05
N TYR A 195 -10.59 -8.85 -6.30
CA TYR A 195 -11.86 -9.11 -6.98
C TYR A 195 -11.78 -10.49 -7.66
N PRO A 196 -12.61 -11.46 -7.23
CA PRO A 196 -12.50 -12.85 -7.66
C PRO A 196 -13.01 -13.07 -9.10
N PRO A 197 -12.62 -14.18 -9.74
CA PRO A 197 -13.24 -14.62 -10.99
C PRO A 197 -14.71 -15.01 -10.77
N GLN A 198 -15.52 -14.93 -11.82
CA GLN A 198 -16.93 -15.36 -11.78
C GLN A 198 -17.08 -16.89 -11.75
N SER A 199 -16.11 -17.61 -12.33
CA SER A 199 -16.07 -19.07 -12.31
C SER A 199 -14.77 -19.57 -11.68
N PRO A 200 -14.82 -20.68 -10.91
CA PRO A 200 -13.64 -21.24 -10.26
C PRO A 200 -12.61 -21.77 -11.26
N GLY A 201 -11.40 -22.03 -10.79
CA GLY A 201 -10.34 -22.65 -11.59
C GLY A 201 -9.56 -21.68 -12.50
N SER A 202 -9.68 -20.37 -12.27
CA SER A 202 -8.82 -19.40 -12.96
C SER A 202 -7.35 -19.68 -12.67
N ARG A 203 -6.51 -19.59 -13.71
CA ARG A 203 -5.05 -19.72 -13.61
C ARG A 203 -4.34 -18.39 -13.86
N HIS A 204 -5.09 -17.29 -13.78
CA HIS A 204 -4.65 -15.95 -14.15
C HIS A 204 -4.96 -14.97 -13.02
N VAL A 205 -3.97 -14.15 -12.71
CA VAL A 205 -4.12 -12.98 -11.83
C VAL A 205 -3.63 -11.73 -12.54
N ALA A 206 -4.47 -10.71 -12.52
CA ALA A 206 -4.19 -9.35 -12.95
C ALA A 206 -3.87 -8.52 -11.70
N VAL A 207 -2.74 -7.82 -11.70
CA VAL A 207 -2.20 -7.15 -10.51
C VAL A 207 -2.18 -5.64 -10.72
N PHE A 208 -2.77 -4.89 -9.79
CA PHE A 208 -2.98 -3.44 -9.87
C PHE A 208 -2.44 -2.74 -8.61
N GLU A 209 -2.16 -1.43 -8.70
CA GLU A 209 -1.71 -0.67 -7.53
C GLU A 209 -2.84 -0.41 -6.53
N ALA A 210 -4.07 -0.16 -7.00
CA ALA A 210 -5.21 0.13 -6.14
C ALA A 210 -6.49 -0.65 -6.52
N PRO A 211 -7.46 -0.77 -5.60
CA PRO A 211 -8.73 -1.45 -5.87
C PRO A 211 -9.51 -0.83 -7.03
N ILE A 212 -9.53 0.51 -7.15
CA ILE A 212 -10.28 1.19 -8.21
C ILE A 212 -9.73 0.82 -9.59
N ASP A 213 -8.42 0.64 -9.74
CA ASP A 213 -7.81 0.22 -11.01
C ASP A 213 -8.21 -1.21 -11.38
N ALA A 214 -8.22 -2.11 -10.40
CA ALA A 214 -8.72 -3.47 -10.58
C ALA A 214 -10.20 -3.48 -11.04
N LEU A 215 -11.06 -2.68 -10.40
CA LEU A 215 -12.47 -2.55 -10.81
C LEU A 215 -12.64 -1.85 -12.16
N SER A 216 -11.72 -0.94 -12.50
CA SER A 216 -11.73 -0.25 -13.78
C SER A 216 -11.40 -1.22 -14.92
N HIS A 217 -10.41 -2.09 -14.71
CA HIS A 217 -10.14 -3.19 -15.63
C HIS A 217 -11.32 -4.16 -15.73
N ALA A 218 -12.03 -4.47 -14.64
CA ALA A 218 -13.24 -5.29 -14.72
C ALA A 218 -14.30 -4.65 -15.63
N THR A 219 -14.55 -3.35 -15.45
CA THR A 219 -15.51 -2.60 -16.27
C THR A 219 -15.08 -2.49 -17.73
N LEU A 220 -13.79 -2.26 -18.00
CA LEU A 220 -13.26 -2.22 -19.37
C LEU A 220 -13.49 -3.54 -20.12
N GLN A 221 -13.27 -4.67 -19.44
CA GLN A 221 -13.48 -5.99 -20.03
C GLN A 221 -14.96 -6.25 -20.36
N GLU A 222 -15.88 -5.77 -19.53
CA GLU A 222 -17.32 -5.79 -19.85
C GLU A 222 -17.65 -4.96 -21.10
N LEU A 223 -17.06 -3.77 -21.23
CA LEU A 223 -17.28 -2.88 -22.39
C LEU A 223 -16.70 -3.46 -23.69
N GLU A 224 -15.58 -4.17 -23.62
CA GLU A 224 -14.98 -4.86 -24.77
C GLU A 224 -15.73 -6.15 -25.16
N GLY A 225 -16.74 -6.57 -24.37
CA GLY A 225 -17.47 -7.83 -24.57
C GLY A 225 -16.66 -9.08 -24.22
N TRP A 226 -15.45 -8.92 -23.68
CA TRP A 226 -14.58 -10.03 -23.29
C TRP A 226 -14.83 -10.40 -21.83
N LYS A 227 -15.42 -11.57 -21.61
CA LYS A 227 -15.54 -12.17 -20.27
C LYS A 227 -14.19 -12.67 -19.75
N TRP A 228 -13.34 -11.77 -19.29
CA TRP A 228 -12.07 -12.12 -18.65
C TRP A 228 -12.32 -12.71 -17.25
N ASN A 229 -12.08 -14.01 -17.10
CA ASN A 229 -12.33 -14.77 -15.87
C ASN A 229 -11.06 -15.03 -15.07
N GLY A 230 -10.49 -13.98 -14.47
CA GLY A 230 -9.36 -14.13 -13.56
C GLY A 230 -9.45 -13.27 -12.31
N TYR A 231 -8.49 -13.46 -11.40
CA TYR A 231 -8.39 -12.68 -10.18
C TYR A 231 -7.87 -11.28 -10.50
N ARG A 232 -8.41 -10.24 -9.87
CA ARG A 232 -7.86 -8.89 -9.95
C ARG A 232 -7.40 -8.46 -8.56
N LEU A 233 -6.09 -8.56 -8.32
CA LEU A 233 -5.46 -8.30 -7.03
C LEU A 233 -4.92 -6.87 -6.98
N SER A 234 -5.21 -6.16 -5.89
CA SER A 234 -4.56 -4.89 -5.58
C SER A 234 -3.36 -5.10 -4.67
N LEU A 235 -2.29 -4.34 -4.89
CA LEU A 235 -1.10 -4.32 -4.04
C LEU A 235 -1.21 -3.33 -2.87
N GLY A 236 -2.11 -2.35 -2.94
CA GLY A 236 -2.17 -1.23 -2.00
C GLY A 236 -0.96 -0.31 -2.11
N GLY A 237 -0.53 -0.01 -3.35
CA GLY A 237 0.71 0.70 -3.68
C GLY A 237 1.75 -0.22 -4.31
N THR A 238 3.02 -0.04 -3.95
CA THR A 238 4.16 -0.72 -4.61
C THR A 238 4.69 -1.96 -3.87
N SER A 239 3.96 -2.46 -2.88
CA SER A 239 4.37 -3.65 -2.11
C SER A 239 3.98 -4.95 -2.82
N HIS A 240 4.93 -5.87 -2.95
CA HIS A 240 4.69 -7.20 -3.56
C HIS A 240 4.22 -8.25 -2.55
N VAL A 241 4.04 -7.90 -1.28
CA VAL A 241 3.63 -8.82 -0.20
C VAL A 241 2.28 -9.49 -0.51
N ALA A 242 1.31 -8.70 -1.00
CA ALA A 242 -0.02 -9.20 -1.38
C ALA A 242 0.09 -10.26 -2.48
N LEU A 243 0.87 -9.98 -3.54
CA LEU A 243 1.06 -10.91 -4.65
C LEU A 243 1.77 -12.19 -4.22
N THR A 244 2.84 -12.06 -3.43
CA THR A 244 3.61 -13.22 -2.95
C THR A 244 2.71 -14.15 -2.13
N SER A 245 2.01 -13.60 -1.13
CA SER A 245 1.11 -14.35 -0.27
C SER A 245 -0.08 -14.94 -1.04
N PHE A 246 -0.56 -14.24 -2.07
CA PHE A 246 -1.59 -14.76 -2.97
C PHE A 246 -1.07 -15.98 -3.75
N LEU A 247 0.11 -15.90 -4.36
CA LEU A 247 0.65 -17.00 -5.16
C LEU A 247 1.03 -18.23 -4.33
N GLU A 248 1.41 -18.05 -3.06
CA GLU A 248 1.64 -19.17 -2.13
C GLU A 248 0.35 -19.95 -1.84
N ARG A 249 -0.78 -19.25 -1.73
CA ARG A 249 -2.11 -19.84 -1.51
C ARG A 249 -2.77 -20.36 -2.79
N HIS A 250 -2.35 -19.85 -3.95
CA HIS A 250 -2.89 -20.20 -5.26
C HIS A 250 -1.84 -20.81 -6.20
N PRO A 251 -1.30 -22.02 -5.89
CA PRO A 251 -0.27 -22.69 -6.70
C PRO A 251 -0.75 -23.09 -8.12
N GLU A 252 -2.05 -23.04 -8.38
CA GLU A 252 -2.65 -23.29 -9.68
C GLU A 252 -2.36 -22.19 -10.73
N ILE A 253 -2.06 -20.97 -10.26
CA ILE A 253 -1.81 -19.79 -11.08
C ILE A 253 -0.61 -20.01 -12.00
N ARG A 254 -0.77 -19.70 -13.28
CA ARG A 254 0.29 -19.82 -14.29
C ARG A 254 0.59 -18.53 -15.02
N ARG A 255 -0.27 -17.51 -14.88
CA ARG A 255 -0.07 -16.22 -15.53
C ARG A 255 -0.33 -15.09 -14.55
N VAL A 256 0.64 -14.19 -14.47
CA VAL A 256 0.55 -12.92 -13.76
C VAL A 256 0.67 -11.82 -14.81
N THR A 257 -0.32 -10.94 -14.90
CA THR A 257 -0.22 -9.73 -15.72
C THR A 257 -0.17 -8.51 -14.79
N LEU A 258 0.88 -7.71 -14.92
CA LEU A 258 1.10 -6.50 -14.13
C LEU A 258 0.50 -5.30 -14.85
N TYR A 259 -0.50 -4.68 -14.24
CA TYR A 259 -1.27 -3.55 -14.73
C TYR A 259 -0.98 -2.31 -13.86
N MET A 260 0.31 -1.97 -13.73
CA MET A 260 0.78 -0.85 -12.91
C MET A 260 0.47 0.49 -13.55
N ASP A 261 0.57 1.56 -12.76
CA ASP A 261 0.41 2.93 -13.22
C ASP A 261 1.44 3.23 -14.33
N HIS A 262 1.05 4.09 -15.28
CA HIS A 262 1.90 4.56 -16.36
C HIS A 262 2.79 5.70 -15.88
N ASP A 263 3.59 5.44 -14.86
CA ASP A 263 4.60 6.34 -14.33
C ASP A 263 5.88 5.59 -13.92
N LEU A 264 6.93 6.33 -13.57
CA LEU A 264 8.23 5.75 -13.23
C LEU A 264 8.12 4.75 -12.07
N ALA A 265 7.29 5.02 -11.06
CA ALA A 265 7.14 4.15 -9.91
C ALA A 265 6.47 2.82 -10.31
N GLY A 266 5.42 2.88 -11.14
CA GLY A 266 4.74 1.71 -11.69
C GLY A 266 5.66 0.84 -12.54
N PHE A 267 6.49 1.46 -13.41
CA PHE A 267 7.48 0.72 -14.21
C PHE A 267 8.57 0.04 -13.38
N VAL A 268 9.13 0.77 -12.41
CA VAL A 268 10.15 0.21 -11.49
C VAL A 268 9.57 -0.94 -10.68
N ASN A 269 8.34 -0.79 -10.17
CA ASN A 269 7.67 -1.83 -9.42
C ASN A 269 7.37 -3.07 -10.29
N ALA A 270 6.88 -2.89 -11.52
CA ALA A 270 6.63 -3.98 -12.45
C ALA A 270 7.92 -4.78 -12.74
N ARG A 271 9.05 -4.09 -12.95
CA ARG A 271 10.36 -4.74 -13.14
C ARG A 271 10.79 -5.51 -11.90
N LYS A 272 10.68 -4.89 -10.72
CA LYS A 272 11.01 -5.53 -9.43
C LYS A 272 10.20 -6.81 -9.21
N ILE A 273 8.89 -6.77 -9.41
CA ILE A 273 8.01 -7.93 -9.26
C ILE A 273 8.38 -9.02 -10.26
N LYS A 274 8.61 -8.66 -11.53
CA LYS A 274 8.99 -9.61 -12.57
C LYS A 274 10.30 -10.33 -12.23
N THR A 275 11.31 -9.59 -11.76
CA THR A 275 12.59 -10.17 -11.32
C THR A 275 12.38 -11.11 -10.12
N MET A 276 11.66 -10.66 -9.10
CA MET A 276 11.38 -11.47 -7.90
C MET A 276 10.69 -12.80 -8.23
N LEU A 277 9.65 -12.77 -9.08
CA LEU A 277 8.93 -14.00 -9.47
C LEU A 277 9.78 -14.94 -10.33
N HIS A 278 10.75 -14.40 -11.07
CA HIS A 278 11.67 -15.20 -11.89
C HIS A 278 12.77 -15.86 -11.04
N GLU A 279 13.29 -15.14 -10.04
CA GLU A 279 14.37 -15.61 -9.17
C GLU A 279 13.88 -16.60 -8.10
N ASP A 280 12.65 -16.43 -7.59
CA ASP A 280 12.06 -17.36 -6.63
C ASP A 280 11.66 -18.68 -7.32
N LYS A 281 12.31 -19.79 -6.92
CA LYS A 281 12.06 -21.13 -7.45
C LYS A 281 10.59 -21.55 -7.32
N ARG A 282 9.87 -21.06 -6.30
CA ARG A 282 8.44 -21.38 -6.07
C ARG A 282 7.56 -20.85 -7.19
N PHE A 283 7.94 -19.72 -7.81
CA PHE A 283 7.12 -19.01 -8.81
C PHE A 283 7.65 -19.09 -10.23
N ARG A 284 8.79 -19.76 -10.46
CA ARG A 284 9.45 -19.86 -11.79
C ARG A 284 8.58 -20.41 -12.92
N HIS A 285 7.54 -21.18 -12.59
CA HIS A 285 6.59 -21.73 -13.55
C HIS A 285 5.54 -20.70 -14.05
N ILE A 286 5.50 -19.50 -13.47
CA ILE A 286 4.54 -18.45 -13.77
C ILE A 286 5.05 -17.58 -14.92
N ARG A 287 4.22 -17.38 -15.93
CA ARG A 287 4.48 -16.40 -16.99
C ARG A 287 4.06 -15.01 -16.54
N VAL A 288 5.01 -14.07 -16.55
CA VAL A 288 4.77 -12.69 -16.13
C VAL A 288 4.77 -11.75 -17.34
N SER A 289 3.67 -11.03 -17.54
CA SER A 289 3.54 -9.96 -18.54
C SER A 289 3.32 -8.60 -17.86
N VAL A 290 3.64 -7.53 -18.57
CA VAL A 290 3.47 -6.13 -18.10
C VAL A 290 2.61 -5.41 -19.13
N ASN A 291 1.53 -4.78 -18.69
CA ASN A 291 0.54 -4.14 -19.55
C ASN A 291 -0.01 -2.86 -18.91
N PRO A 292 0.81 -1.79 -18.84
CA PRO A 292 0.35 -0.49 -18.33
C PRO A 292 -0.77 0.07 -19.22
N PRO A 293 -1.57 1.03 -18.72
CA PRO A 293 -2.59 1.65 -19.55
C PRO A 293 -1.93 2.39 -20.73
N ARG A 294 -2.45 2.20 -21.95
CA ARG A 294 -1.95 2.86 -23.17
C ARG A 294 -2.35 4.33 -23.29
N MET A 295 -3.28 4.77 -22.45
CA MET A 295 -3.79 6.13 -22.34
C MET A 295 -4.21 6.37 -20.90
N GLY A 296 -4.07 7.61 -20.42
CA GLY A 296 -4.24 7.95 -19.01
C GLY A 296 -3.08 7.48 -18.14
N LYS A 297 -3.01 8.01 -16.92
CA LYS A 297 -2.00 7.65 -15.91
C LYS A 297 -2.26 6.26 -15.32
N ASP A 298 -3.52 5.96 -15.01
CA ASP A 298 -3.92 4.71 -14.36
C ASP A 298 -5.09 4.04 -15.13
N TYR A 299 -5.48 2.85 -14.69
CA TYR A 299 -6.56 2.11 -15.36
C TYR A 299 -7.92 2.76 -15.17
N ASN A 300 -8.10 3.58 -14.12
CA ASN A 300 -9.32 4.33 -13.94
C ASN A 300 -9.43 5.51 -14.90
N GLU A 301 -8.34 6.25 -15.13
CA GLU A 301 -8.29 7.31 -16.12
C GLU A 301 -8.48 6.75 -17.53
N LYS A 302 -7.85 5.60 -17.86
CA LYS A 302 -8.13 4.87 -19.10
C LYS A 302 -9.63 4.60 -19.27
N LEU A 303 -10.30 4.10 -18.22
CA LEU A 303 -11.73 3.81 -18.26
C LEU A 303 -12.57 5.07 -18.54
N LEU A 304 -12.26 6.18 -17.87
CA LEU A 304 -12.99 7.44 -18.07
C LEU A 304 -12.86 7.92 -19.53
N LEU A 305 -11.65 7.90 -20.09
CA LEU A 305 -11.38 8.27 -21.49
C LEU A 305 -12.14 7.37 -22.48
N VAL A 306 -12.14 6.05 -22.26
CA VAL A 306 -12.89 5.11 -23.12
C VAL A 306 -14.39 5.39 -23.06
N ARG A 307 -14.95 5.68 -21.88
CA ARG A 307 -16.38 5.99 -21.74
C ARG A 307 -16.75 7.29 -22.42
N GLU A 308 -15.92 8.32 -22.31
CA GLU A 308 -16.10 9.58 -23.01
C GLU A 308 -16.11 9.38 -24.53
N GLN A 309 -15.14 8.65 -25.07
CA GLN A 309 -15.08 8.30 -26.50
C GLN A 309 -16.33 7.57 -26.99
N LEU A 310 -16.85 6.62 -26.19
CA LEU A 310 -18.09 5.91 -26.51
C LEU A 310 -19.31 6.83 -26.52
N GLN A 311 -19.41 7.76 -25.57
CA GLN A 311 -20.49 8.75 -25.53
C GLN A 311 -20.45 9.71 -26.72
N THR A 312 -19.27 10.24 -27.06
CA THR A 312 -19.08 11.11 -28.23
C THR A 312 -19.41 10.37 -29.52
N SER A 313 -18.97 9.11 -29.67
CA SER A 313 -19.25 8.30 -30.85
C SER A 313 -20.74 8.00 -31.01
N GLN A 314 -21.46 7.73 -29.92
CA GLN A 314 -22.92 7.58 -29.95
C GLN A 314 -23.62 8.89 -30.30
N HIS A 315 -23.15 10.02 -29.75
CA HIS A 315 -23.73 11.33 -30.04
C HIS A 315 -23.51 11.75 -31.51
N GLN A 316 -22.37 11.39 -32.13
CA GLN A 316 -22.09 11.65 -33.55
C GLN A 316 -22.86 10.73 -34.51
N ARG A 317 -23.29 9.54 -34.09
CA ARG A 317 -24.13 8.63 -34.91
C ARG A 317 -25.60 9.05 -34.97
N ARG A 318 -26.15 9.57 -33.86
CA ARG A 318 -27.55 10.04 -33.79
C ARG A 318 -27.97 11.11 -34.83
N PRO A 319 -27.16 12.10 -35.22
CA PRO A 319 -27.55 13.06 -36.24
C PRO A 319 -27.52 12.52 -37.68
N LYS A 320 -26.90 11.36 -37.94
CA LYS A 320 -26.86 10.76 -39.30
C LYS A 320 -28.06 9.87 -39.61
N GLU A 321 -28.69 9.26 -38.60
CA GLU A 321 -29.88 8.41 -38.78
C GLU A 321 -31.16 9.22 -38.97
N ALA A 322 -31.21 10.47 -38.48
CA ALA A 322 -32.35 11.37 -38.70
C ALA A 322 -32.44 11.95 -40.14
N ALA A 323 -31.41 11.75 -40.97
CA ALA A 323 -31.34 12.28 -42.33
C ALA A 323 -31.66 11.24 -43.43
N VAL A 324 -32.02 10.00 -43.07
CA VAL A 324 -32.29 8.90 -44.03
C VAL A 324 -33.75 8.44 -43.98
N SER A 325 -34.66 9.27 -43.45
CA SER A 325 -36.11 9.03 -43.54
C SER A 325 -36.76 10.22 -44.27
N ILE A 326 -36.73 10.17 -45.60
CA ILE A 326 -37.63 10.91 -46.49
C ILE A 326 -38.31 9.89 -47.40
#